data_AF-J7ITH4-F1
#
_entry.id   AF-J7ITH4-F1
#
_cell.length_a   1.000
_cell.length_b   1.000
_cell.length_c   1.000
_cell.angle_alpha   90.00
_cell.angle_beta   90.00
_cell.angle_gamma   90.00
#
_symmetry.space_group_name_H-M   'P 1'
#
loop_
_entity.id
_entity.type
_entity.pdbx_description
1 polymer ?
#
loop_
_entity_poly.entity_id
_entity_poly.type
_entity_poly.pdbx_seq_one_letter_code
_entity_poly.pdbx_strand_id
1 'polypeptide(L)'
;MSSYFYMAILCAVNLYIMVREIYRFSKGKYYTYFTWNKTDSFKKKVLDICLLIVVWVSIYNLPPETMPNFLPAFILIALCLVFSTLNYLTYVKIRDSKIFIHALILDILVIALFLIIELM
;
A
#
# COMPACT_ATOMS: atom_id res chain seq x y z
N MET A 1 15.86 11.56 14.13
CA MET A 1 14.58 11.39 14.87
C MET A 1 13.36 11.73 14.00
N SER A 2 13.39 12.77 13.15
CA SER A 2 12.28 13.09 12.24
C SER A 2 12.06 12.06 11.11
N SER A 3 13.12 11.44 10.58
CA SER A 3 13.05 10.46 9.49
C SER A 3 12.22 9.21 9.83
N TYR A 4 12.48 8.60 11.00
CA TYR A 4 11.73 7.43 11.48
C TYR A 4 10.23 7.68 11.67
N PHE A 5 9.85 8.91 12.03
CA PHE A 5 8.44 9.29 12.16
C PHE A 5 7.74 9.29 10.80
N TYR A 6 8.36 9.86 9.77
CA TYR A 6 7.82 9.84 8.39
C TYR A 6 7.80 8.42 7.81
N MET A 7 8.78 7.58 8.13
CA MET A 7 8.75 6.16 7.74
C MET A 7 7.60 5.39 8.41
N ALA A 8 7.39 5.58 9.71
CA ALA A 8 6.28 4.95 10.42
C ALA A 8 4.92 5.37 9.85
N ILE A 9 4.75 6.66 9.51
CA ILE A 9 3.55 7.16 8.84
C ILE A 9 3.38 6.51 7.47
N LEU A 10 4.46 6.45 6.66
CA LEU A 10 4.42 5.86 5.34
C LEU A 10 4.05 4.37 5.39
N CYS A 11 4.62 3.60 6.31
CA CYS A 11 4.23 2.20 6.54
C CYS A 11 2.76 2.06 6.96
N ALA A 12 2.29 2.88 7.91
CA ALA A 12 0.91 2.83 8.39
C ALA A 12 -0.11 3.18 7.28
N VAL A 13 0.19 4.20 6.48
CA VAL A 13 -0.64 4.61 5.34
C VAL A 13 -0.70 3.53 4.27
N ASN A 14 0.43 2.88 3.97
CA ASN A 14 0.49 1.82 2.97
C ASN A 14 -0.27 0.57 3.43
N LEU A 15 -0.10 0.14 4.69
CA LEU A 15 -0.91 -0.92 5.28
C LEU A 15 -2.40 -0.60 5.21
N TYR A 16 -2.79 0.64 5.52
CA TYR A 16 -4.17 1.07 5.40
C TYR A 16 -4.71 0.96 3.97
N ILE A 17 -3.94 1.41 2.97
CA ILE A 17 -4.32 1.32 1.55
C ILE A 17 -4.49 -0.14 1.13
N MET A 18 -3.53 -1.01 1.47
CA MET A 18 -3.58 -2.44 1.16
C MET A 18 -4.82 -3.11 1.77
N VAL A 19 -5.04 -2.94 3.08
CA VAL A 19 -6.20 -3.51 3.79
C VAL A 19 -7.52 -3.01 3.18
N ARG A 20 -7.60 -1.72 2.85
CA ARG A 20 -8.78 -1.11 2.24
C ARG A 20 -9.10 -1.71 0.88
N GLU A 21 -8.10 -1.94 0.05
CA GLU A 21 -8.26 -2.50 -1.30
C GLU A 21 -8.58 -4.01 -1.25
N ILE A 22 -7.92 -4.75 -0.36
CA ILE A 22 -8.27 -6.14 -0.05
C ILE A 22 -9.73 -6.25 0.44
N TYR A 23 -10.15 -5.37 1.35
CA TYR A 23 -11.52 -5.36 1.86
C TYR A 23 -12.54 -5.08 0.74
N ARG A 24 -12.24 -4.12 -0.15
CA ARG A 24 -13.06 -3.84 -1.33
C ARG A 24 -13.15 -5.05 -2.25
N PHE A 25 -12.04 -5.76 -2.44
CA PHE A 25 -11.99 -6.95 -3.25
C PHE A 25 -12.88 -8.06 -2.68
N SER A 26 -12.76 -8.33 -1.38
CA SER A 26 -13.59 -9.31 -0.68
C SER A 26 -15.09 -8.99 -0.82
N LYS A 27 -15.47 -7.72 -0.77
CA LYS A 27 -16.86 -7.27 -0.96
C LYS A 27 -17.30 -7.18 -2.43
N GLY A 28 -16.43 -7.53 -3.38
CA GLY A 28 -16.72 -7.43 -4.81
C GLY A 28 -16.86 -5.99 -5.34
N LYS A 29 -16.37 -5.01 -4.57
CA LYS A 29 -16.37 -3.57 -4.88
C LYS A 29 -14.98 -3.07 -5.28
N TYR A 30 -14.05 -3.98 -5.57
CA TYR A 30 -12.72 -3.64 -6.06
C TYR A 30 -12.79 -3.22 -7.52
N TYR A 31 -12.06 -2.16 -7.83
CA TYR A 31 -11.97 -1.65 -9.18
C TYR A 31 -10.65 -2.07 -9.77
N THR A 32 -10.74 -2.90 -10.81
CA THR A 32 -9.59 -3.30 -11.60
C THR A 32 -8.99 -2.08 -12.30
N TYR A 33 -7.66 -1.97 -12.29
CA TYR A 33 -6.90 -0.98 -13.09
C TYR A 33 -7.16 0.51 -12.77
N PHE A 34 -7.15 0.91 -11.50
CA PHE A 34 -7.29 2.33 -11.09
C PHE A 34 -8.45 3.06 -11.81
N THR A 35 -9.52 2.34 -12.15
CA THR A 35 -10.64 2.93 -12.87
C THR A 35 -11.47 3.73 -11.89
N TRP A 36 -11.44 5.05 -12.05
CA TRP A 36 -12.24 5.96 -11.24
C TRP A 36 -13.71 5.78 -11.62
N ASN A 37 -14.51 5.22 -10.71
CA ASN A 37 -15.91 4.99 -11.02
C ASN A 37 -16.68 6.32 -10.94
N LYS A 38 -17.54 6.60 -11.93
CA LYS A 38 -18.39 7.82 -11.93
C LYS A 38 -19.27 7.92 -10.69
N THR A 39 -19.55 6.79 -10.03
CA THR A 39 -20.37 6.66 -8.83
C THR A 39 -19.59 6.77 -7.52
N ASP A 40 -18.27 6.94 -7.56
CA ASP A 40 -17.50 7.10 -6.33
C ASP A 40 -17.89 8.41 -5.62
N SER A 41 -18.33 8.28 -4.37
CA SER A 41 -18.71 9.42 -3.53
C SER A 41 -17.57 10.44 -3.43
N PHE A 42 -17.90 11.73 -3.42
CA PHE A 42 -16.93 12.81 -3.26
C PHE A 42 -15.99 12.59 -2.06
N LYS A 43 -16.53 12.10 -0.94
CA LYS A 43 -15.77 11.74 0.27
C LYS A 43 -14.63 10.74 -0.01
N LYS A 44 -14.87 9.77 -0.88
CA LYS A 44 -13.88 8.76 -1.25
C LYS A 44 -12.75 9.36 -2.09
N LYS A 45 -13.08 10.24 -3.05
CA LYS A 45 -12.11 10.94 -3.88
C LYS A 45 -11.20 11.86 -3.05
N VAL A 46 -11.79 12.61 -2.12
CA VAL A 46 -11.04 13.46 -1.20
C VAL A 46 -10.08 12.62 -0.35
N LEU A 47 -10.54 11.48 0.18
CA LEU A 47 -9.70 10.59 0.98
C LEU A 47 -8.53 10.01 0.17
N ASP A 48 -8.75 9.61 -1.08
CA ASP A 48 -7.68 9.10 -1.96
C ASP A 48 -6.63 10.19 -2.25
N ILE A 49 -7.06 11.43 -2.50
CA ILE A 49 -6.16 12.58 -2.70
C ILE A 49 -5.39 12.89 -1.42
N CYS A 50 -6.04 12.90 -0.25
CA CYS A 50 -5.37 13.11 1.02
C CYS A 50 -4.29 12.06 1.29
N LEU A 51 -4.57 10.77 1.03
CA LEU A 51 -3.57 9.71 1.20
C LEU A 51 -2.38 9.90 0.28
N LEU A 52 -2.59 10.28 -0.99
CA LEU A 52 -1.52 10.59 -1.93
C LEU A 52 -0.65 11.75 -1.45
N ILE A 53 -1.27 12.82 -0.93
CA ILE A 53 -0.53 13.96 -0.36
C ILE A 53 0.32 13.51 0.84
N VAL A 54 -0.24 12.70 1.74
CA VAL A 54 0.49 12.19 2.91
C VAL A 54 1.69 11.35 2.49
N VAL A 55 1.53 10.46 1.50
CA VAL A 55 2.64 9.68 0.93
C VAL A 55 3.70 10.60 0.33
N TRP A 56 3.29 11.59 -0.47
CA TRP A 56 4.21 12.54 -1.10
C TRP A 56 5.01 13.35 -0.08
N VAL A 57 4.34 13.89 0.94
CA VAL A 57 4.98 14.66 2.02
C VAL A 57 5.94 13.79 2.82
N SER A 58 5.58 12.52 3.06
CA SER A 58 6.44 11.57 3.78
C SER A 58 7.70 11.24 2.97
N ILE A 59 7.58 11.04 1.66
CA ILE A 59 8.72 10.83 0.75
C ILE A 59 9.61 12.08 0.66
N TYR A 60 9.02 13.27 0.57
CA TYR A 60 9.77 14.51 0.42
C TYR A 60 10.59 14.88 1.67
N ASN A 61 10.10 14.53 2.86
CA ASN A 61 10.77 14.83 4.13
C ASN A 61 11.76 13.73 4.59
N LEU A 62 11.95 12.67 3.80
CA LEU A 62 12.98 11.68 4.05
C LEU A 62 14.36 12.27 3.65
N PRO A 63 15.34 12.35 4.57
CA PRO A 63 16.62 12.97 4.26
C PRO A 63 17.41 12.16 3.21
N PRO A 64 18.18 12.83 2.34
CA PRO A 64 18.96 12.18 1.29
C PRO A 64 20.05 11.25 1.83
N GLU A 65 20.47 11.40 3.09
CA GLU A 65 21.45 10.51 3.74
C GLU A 65 20.83 9.19 4.23
N THR A 66 19.50 9.14 4.42
CA THR A 66 18.74 7.88 4.57
C THR A 66 18.42 7.22 3.22
N MET A 67 19.11 7.63 2.14
CA MET A 67 19.13 6.94 0.85
C MET A 67 20.22 5.84 0.76
N PRO A 68 20.19 4.77 1.57
CA PRO A 68 20.26 3.44 0.98
C PRO A 68 18.85 3.02 0.56
N ASN A 69 18.30 3.78 -0.39
CA ASN A 69 17.51 3.44 -1.58
C ASN A 69 16.47 2.30 -1.64
N PHE A 70 16.24 1.53 -0.59
CA PHE A 70 15.43 0.32 -0.72
C PHE A 70 14.08 0.43 -0.03
N LEU A 71 13.96 0.97 1.18
CA LEU A 71 12.70 0.88 1.93
C LEU A 71 11.50 1.55 1.24
N PRO A 72 11.55 2.83 0.79
CA PRO A 72 10.43 3.45 0.11
C PRO A 72 10.13 2.80 -1.25
N ALA A 73 11.18 2.43 -1.99
CA ALA A 73 11.07 1.77 -3.29
C ALA A 73 10.45 0.36 -3.17
N PHE A 74 10.84 -0.41 -2.16
CA PHE A 74 10.30 -1.74 -1.88
C PHE A 74 8.86 -1.69 -1.37
N ILE A 75 8.50 -0.69 -0.56
CA ILE A 75 7.10 -0.50 -0.17
C ILE A 75 6.23 -0.18 -1.40
N LEU A 76 6.77 0.58 -2.36
CA LEU A 76 6.12 0.84 -3.64
C LEU A 76 6.01 -0.43 -4.49
N ILE A 77 7.05 -1.27 -4.53
CA ILE A 77 7.05 -2.57 -5.23
C ILE A 77 6.03 -3.53 -4.58
N ALA A 78 5.97 -3.59 -3.24
CA ALA A 78 5.01 -4.41 -2.50
C ALA A 78 3.57 -3.97 -2.81
N LEU A 79 3.29 -2.66 -2.78
CA LEU A 79 2.00 -2.13 -3.24
C LEU A 79 1.68 -2.54 -4.68
N CYS A 80 2.63 -2.39 -5.60
CA CYS A 80 2.44 -2.79 -6.99
C CYS A 80 2.15 -4.29 -7.14
N LEU A 81 2.82 -5.14 -6.36
CA LEU A 81 2.57 -6.58 -6.33
C LEU A 81 1.17 -6.89 -5.81
N VAL A 82 0.75 -6.27 -4.70
CA VAL A 82 -0.61 -6.43 -4.16
C VAL A 82 -1.65 -6.02 -5.20
N PHE A 83 -1.52 -4.83 -5.80
CA PHE A 83 -2.44 -4.38 -6.84
C PHE A 83 -2.44 -5.30 -8.07
N SER A 84 -1.28 -5.81 -8.47
CA SER A 84 -1.15 -6.77 -9.57
C SER A 84 -1.88 -8.08 -9.25
N THR A 85 -1.68 -8.64 -8.05
CA THR A 85 -2.39 -9.84 -7.57
C THR A 85 -3.90 -9.61 -7.50
N LEU A 86 -4.35 -8.48 -6.94
CA LEU A 86 -5.77 -8.14 -6.89
C LEU A 86 -6.36 -7.98 -8.30
N ASN A 87 -5.64 -7.37 -9.23
CA ASN A 87 -6.08 -7.24 -10.62
C ASN A 87 -6.17 -8.61 -11.31
N TYR A 88 -5.18 -9.49 -11.12
CA TYR A 88 -5.18 -10.84 -11.66
C TYR A 88 -6.34 -11.68 -11.10
N LEU A 89 -6.54 -11.67 -9.79
CA LEU A 89 -7.65 -12.39 -9.15
C LEU A 89 -9.02 -11.88 -9.63
N THR A 90 -9.13 -10.56 -9.87
CA THR A 90 -10.35 -9.98 -10.45
C THR A 90 -10.57 -10.47 -11.88
N TYR A 91 -9.51 -10.51 -12.69
CA TYR A 91 -9.55 -10.99 -14.08
C TYR A 91 -10.00 -12.45 -14.16
N VAL A 92 -9.44 -13.32 -13.30
CA VAL A 92 -9.80 -14.75 -13.22
C VAL A 92 -11.12 -14.97 -12.46
N LYS A 93 -11.74 -13.91 -11.90
CA LYS A 93 -12.99 -13.94 -11.12
C LYS A 93 -12.93 -14.83 -9.87
N ILE A 94 -11.74 -15.04 -9.31
CA ILE A 94 -11.52 -15.82 -8.09
C ILE A 94 -11.60 -14.90 -6.87
N ARG A 95 -12.47 -15.21 -5.91
CA ARG A 95 -12.64 -14.45 -4.65
C ARG A 95 -12.25 -15.23 -3.41
N ASP A 96 -11.13 -15.94 -3.46
CA ASP A 96 -10.68 -16.73 -2.31
C ASP A 96 -10.07 -15.85 -1.22
N SER A 97 -10.74 -15.81 -0.06
CA SER A 97 -10.29 -15.11 1.15
C SER A 97 -8.88 -15.50 1.61
N LYS A 98 -8.46 -16.75 1.36
CA LYS A 98 -7.17 -17.29 1.81
C LYS A 98 -5.98 -16.64 1.10
N ILE A 99 -6.16 -16.25 -0.16
CA ILE A 99 -5.12 -15.59 -0.96
C ILE A 99 -4.82 -14.20 -0.38
N PHE A 100 -5.83 -13.51 0.17
CA PHE A 100 -5.61 -12.21 0.83
C PHE A 100 -4.85 -12.32 2.14
N ILE A 101 -5.12 -13.36 2.91
CA ILE A 101 -4.39 -13.61 4.16
C ILE A 101 -2.90 -13.85 3.83
N HIS A 102 -2.61 -14.62 2.79
CA HIS A 102 -1.23 -14.87 2.37
C HIS A 102 -0.55 -13.63 1.81
N ALA A 103 -1.27 -12.80 1.02
CA ALA A 103 -0.74 -11.53 0.53
C ALA A 103 -0.42 -10.56 1.67
N LEU A 104 -1.33 -10.41 2.64
CA LEU A 104 -1.16 -9.53 3.78
C LEU A 104 -0.03 -10.00 4.72
N ILE A 105 0.10 -11.32 4.90
CA ILE A 105 1.22 -11.91 5.65
C ILE A 105 2.55 -11.63 4.93
N LEU A 106 2.60 -11.78 3.61
CA LEU A 106 3.79 -11.47 2.81
C LEU A 106 4.19 -10.01 2.95
N ASP A 107 3.24 -9.07 2.86
CA ASP A 107 3.53 -7.64 3.00
C ASP A 107 4.05 -7.29 4.40
N ILE A 108 3.45 -7.85 5.45
CA ILE A 108 3.92 -7.66 6.83
C ILE A 108 5.33 -8.24 7.00
N LEU A 109 5.61 -9.42 6.43
CA LEU A 109 6.93 -10.04 6.43
C LEU A 109 7.97 -9.16 5.72
N VAL A 110 7.62 -8.60 4.57
CA VAL A 110 8.49 -7.68 3.83
C VAL A 110 8.79 -6.45 4.68
N ILE A 111 7.77 -5.78 5.23
CA ILE A 111 7.95 -4.60 6.09
C ILE A 111 8.83 -4.93 7.31
N ALA A 112 8.57 -6.06 7.97
CA ALA A 112 9.31 -6.48 9.16
C ALA A 112 10.79 -6.80 8.84
N LEU A 113 11.04 -7.54 7.76
CA LEU A 113 12.40 -7.92 7.34
C LEU A 113 13.23 -6.68 7.00
N PHE A 114 12.60 -5.65 6.43
CA PHE A 114 13.27 -4.39 6.13
C PHE A 114 13.51 -3.50 7.34
N LEU A 115 12.57 -3.44 8.29
CA LEU A 115 12.81 -2.77 9.57
C LEU A 115 14.00 -3.37 10.31
N ILE A 116 14.19 -4.70 10.21
CA ILE A 116 15.36 -5.39 10.78
C ILE A 116 16.65 -5.00 10.05
N ILE A 117 16.65 -4.97 8.71
CA ILE A 117 17.83 -4.59 7.92
C ILE A 117 18.25 -3.15 8.18
N GLU A 118 17.30 -2.22 8.33
CA GLU A 118 17.60 -0.80 8.59
C GLU A 118 18.08 -0.54 10.03
N LEU A 119 17.67 -1.39 10.99
CA LEU A 119 18.14 -1.31 12.38
C LEU A 119 19.52 -1.92 12.61
N MET A 120 20.01 -2.77 11.69
CA MET A 120 21.31 -3.45 11.76
C MET A 120 22.44 -2.58 11.18
#